data_AF-A0AAN8JJX4-F1
#
_entry.id   AF-A0AAN8JJX4-F1
#
_cell.length_a   1.000
_cell.length_b   1.000
_cell.length_c   1.000
_cell.angle_alpha   90.00
_cell.angle_beta   90.00
_cell.angle_gamma   90.00
#
_symmetry.space_group_name_H-M   'P 1'
#
loop_
_entity.id
_entity.type
_entity.pdbx_description
1 polymer ?
#
loop_
_entity_poly.entity_id
_entity_poly.type
_entity_poly.pdbx_seq_one_letter_code
_entity_poly.pdbx_strand_id
1 'polypeptide(L)'
;MDSDEGGRSKIPRKVQETKTQECFLCETEGGKLREAATMQVNKRINECAKTLCDRKLLAKLSAGDVIAQEVKYHPGCLVALYNRERAYLKVREQEKTQEH
;
A
#
# COMPACT_ATOMS: atom_id res chain seq x y z
N MET A 1 -5.39 46.23 -27.02
CA MET A 1 -5.75 45.93 -25.62
C MET A 1 -6.03 44.46 -25.60
N ASP A 2 -4.92 43.76 -25.53
CA ASP A 2 -4.75 42.34 -25.76
C ASP A 2 -4.97 41.64 -24.41
N SER A 3 -5.76 40.58 -24.37
CA SER A 3 -5.93 39.76 -23.17
C SER A 3 -5.92 38.30 -23.58
N ASP A 4 -4.71 37.77 -23.55
CA ASP A 4 -4.26 36.40 -23.73
C ASP A 4 -5.05 35.33 -22.96
N GLU A 5 -5.14 34.17 -23.62
CA GLU A 5 -5.51 32.86 -23.06
C GLU A 5 -4.50 32.37 -22.02
N GLY A 6 -4.95 31.60 -21.02
CA GLY A 6 -4.06 31.01 -20.02
C GLY A 6 -4.65 29.83 -19.26
N GLY A 7 -4.22 28.63 -19.66
CA GLY A 7 -4.71 27.32 -19.22
C GLY A 7 -4.65 27.05 -17.71
N ARG A 8 -5.73 26.42 -17.23
CA ARG A 8 -5.84 25.83 -15.90
C ARG A 8 -5.78 24.31 -16.00
N SER A 9 -4.69 23.72 -15.53
CA SER A 9 -4.67 22.54 -14.65
C SER A 9 -3.24 21.99 -14.54
N LYS A 10 -2.45 22.56 -13.62
CA LYS A 10 -1.23 21.91 -13.16
C LYS A 10 -1.61 20.90 -12.09
N ILE A 11 -1.76 19.64 -12.49
CA ILE A 11 -1.83 18.51 -11.54
C ILE A 11 -0.42 18.35 -10.98
N PRO A 12 -0.16 18.48 -9.68
CA PRO A 12 1.11 18.05 -9.12
C PRO A 12 1.09 16.52 -9.06
N ARG A 13 1.62 15.84 -10.08
CA ARG A 13 2.04 14.44 -9.95
C ARG A 13 3.28 14.43 -9.07
N LYS A 14 3.06 14.22 -7.77
CA LYS A 14 4.08 14.24 -6.73
C LYS A 14 5.08 13.11 -6.96
N VAL A 15 6.27 13.53 -7.38
CA VAL A 15 7.61 13.13 -6.93
C VAL A 15 7.99 11.67 -7.15
N GLN A 16 8.84 11.52 -8.15
CA GLN A 16 9.92 10.55 -8.32
C GLN A 16 10.38 9.86 -7.03
N GLU A 17 10.04 8.58 -6.95
CA GLU A 17 10.82 7.43 -6.48
C GLU A 17 12.24 7.76 -5.97
N THR A 18 12.31 8.17 -4.71
CA THR A 18 13.56 8.05 -3.94
C THR A 18 13.55 6.66 -3.32
N LYS A 19 14.58 5.88 -3.63
CA LYS A 19 14.83 4.52 -3.14
C LYS A 19 15.20 4.58 -1.64
N THR A 20 14.29 5.04 -0.80
CA THR A 20 14.53 5.26 0.62
C THR A 20 14.41 3.95 1.40
N GLN A 21 15.29 3.77 2.39
CA GLN A 21 15.32 2.58 3.26
C GLN A 21 14.20 2.65 4.30
N GLU A 22 12.97 2.80 3.84
CA GLU A 22 11.79 2.90 4.68
C GLU A 22 10.90 1.69 4.46
N CYS A 23 10.16 1.34 5.50
CA CYS A 23 9.20 0.25 5.39
C CYS A 23 8.00 0.69 4.56
N PHE A 24 7.70 -0.08 3.51
CA PHE A 24 6.55 0.15 2.63
C PHE A 24 5.20 0.25 3.36
N LEU A 25 5.06 -0.42 4.51
CA LEU A 25 3.81 -0.49 5.28
C LEU A 25 3.64 0.62 6.32
N CYS A 26 4.71 1.03 7.00
CA CYS A 26 4.64 2.04 8.08
C CYS A 26 5.37 3.35 7.74
N GLU A 27 6.00 3.44 6.56
CA GLU A 27 6.66 4.66 6.08
C GLU A 27 7.71 5.17 7.08
N THR A 28 8.32 4.24 7.83
CA THR A 28 9.31 4.54 8.86
C THR A 28 10.66 4.00 8.43
N GLU A 29 11.68 4.85 8.57
CA GLU A 29 13.07 4.52 8.34
C GLU A 29 13.69 3.79 9.54
N GLY A 30 14.59 2.86 9.27
CA GLY A 30 15.35 2.14 10.30
C GLY A 30 14.73 0.83 10.78
N GLY A 31 15.53 -0.02 11.43
CA GLY A 31 15.15 -1.37 11.86
C GLY A 31 15.52 -2.47 10.86
N LYS A 32 15.17 -3.73 11.18
CA LYS A 32 15.41 -4.88 10.27
C LYS A 32 14.38 -4.88 9.14
N LEU A 33 14.74 -4.27 8.03
CA LEU A 33 13.98 -4.31 6.79
C LEU A 33 14.31 -5.59 6.00
N ARG A 34 13.28 -6.23 5.47
CA ARG A 34 13.36 -7.38 4.57
C ARG A 34 12.81 -6.98 3.22
N GLU A 35 13.48 -7.41 2.17
CA GLU A 35 13.05 -7.17 0.80
C GLU A 35 11.93 -8.13 0.39
N ALA A 36 11.00 -7.63 -0.42
CA ALA A 36 9.96 -8.43 -1.05
C ALA A 36 10.53 -9.22 -2.24
N ALA A 37 11.29 -10.28 -1.97
CA ALA A 37 11.90 -11.12 -3.01
C ALA A 37 11.03 -12.32 -3.45
N THR A 38 9.81 -12.47 -2.93
CA THR A 38 8.97 -13.67 -3.21
C THR A 38 7.58 -13.31 -3.72
N MET A 39 7.13 -14.03 -4.75
CA MET A 39 5.78 -13.93 -5.34
C MET A 39 4.67 -14.12 -4.28
N GLN A 40 4.93 -14.96 -3.28
CA GLN A 40 3.99 -15.19 -2.19
C GLN A 40 3.76 -13.93 -1.35
N VAL A 41 4.82 -13.18 -1.02
CA VAL A 41 4.69 -11.91 -0.28
C VAL A 41 3.93 -10.88 -1.12
N ASN A 42 4.24 -10.77 -2.42
CA ASN A 42 3.52 -9.87 -3.33
C ASN A 42 2.03 -10.15 -3.36
N LYS A 43 1.66 -11.41 -3.61
CA LYS A 43 0.25 -11.83 -3.66
C LYS A 43 -0.44 -11.51 -2.33
N ARG A 44 0.19 -11.84 -1.19
CA ARG A 44 -0.41 -11.62 0.12
C ARG A 44 -0.58 -10.13 0.45
N ILE A 45 0.39 -9.27 0.13
CA ILE A 45 0.26 -7.82 0.33
C ILE A 45 -0.87 -7.27 -0.55
N ASN A 46 -0.99 -7.73 -1.79
CA ASN A 46 -2.04 -7.32 -2.72
C ASN A 46 -3.44 -7.72 -2.22
N GLU A 47 -3.59 -8.97 -1.75
CA GLU A 47 -4.84 -9.46 -1.17
C GLU A 47 -5.21 -8.70 0.12
N CYS A 48 -4.25 -8.43 1.00
CA CYS A 48 -4.48 -7.64 2.20
C CYS A 48 -4.91 -6.21 1.86
N ALA A 49 -4.25 -5.56 0.89
CA ALA A 49 -4.60 -4.21 0.45
C ALA A 49 -6.03 -4.14 -0.10
N LYS A 50 -6.44 -5.14 -0.88
CA LYS A 50 -7.81 -5.27 -1.40
C LYS A 50 -8.81 -5.55 -0.29
N THR A 51 -8.50 -6.48 0.61
CA THR A 51 -9.38 -6.89 1.71
C THR A 51 -9.64 -5.72 2.66
N LEU A 52 -8.57 -5.04 3.08
CA LEU A 52 -8.64 -3.89 3.99
C LEU A 52 -9.05 -2.58 3.28
N CYS A 53 -9.24 -2.60 1.96
CA CYS A 53 -9.48 -1.41 1.13
C CYS A 53 -8.50 -0.26 1.45
N ASP A 54 -7.25 -0.60 1.75
CA ASP A 54 -6.25 0.38 2.16
C ASP A 54 -5.80 1.18 0.93
N ARG A 55 -6.39 2.37 0.76
CA ARG A 55 -6.15 3.22 -0.41
C ARG A 55 -4.67 3.58 -0.58
N LYS A 56 -3.91 3.68 0.51
CA LYS A 56 -2.48 4.01 0.45
C LYS A 56 -1.70 2.83 -0.11
N LEU A 57 -1.94 1.63 0.41
CA LEU A 57 -1.32 0.41 -0.11
C LEU A 57 -1.71 0.15 -1.56
N LEU A 58 -3.00 0.33 -1.92
CA LEU A 58 -3.47 0.16 -3.29
C LEU A 58 -2.84 1.18 -4.26
N ALA A 59 -2.68 2.44 -3.85
CA ALA A 59 -2.00 3.45 -4.67
C ALA A 59 -0.54 3.08 -4.93
N LYS A 60 0.17 2.58 -3.91
CA LYS A 60 1.56 2.13 -4.06
C LYS A 60 1.68 0.86 -4.92
N LEU A 61 0.73 -0.08 -4.80
CA LEU A 61 0.63 -1.26 -5.66
C LEU A 61 0.25 -0.91 -7.11
N SER A 62 -0.45 0.21 -7.33
CA SER A 62 -0.75 0.70 -8.68
C SER A 62 0.48 1.20 -9.42
N ALA A 63 1.57 1.52 -8.72
CA ALA A 63 2.85 1.87 -9.35
C ALA A 63 3.60 0.63 -9.87
N GLY A 64 3.29 -0.57 -9.35
CA GLY A 64 3.88 -1.84 -9.75
C GLY A 64 3.85 -2.88 -8.64
N ASP A 65 4.22 -4.12 -8.96
CA ASP A 65 4.35 -5.18 -7.95
C ASP A 65 5.43 -4.84 -6.92
N VAL A 66 5.24 -5.26 -5.66
CA VAL A 66 6.22 -5.00 -4.59
C VAL A 66 7.58 -5.67 -4.86
N ILE A 67 7.61 -6.71 -5.68
CA ILE A 67 8.85 -7.38 -6.13
C ILE A 67 9.54 -6.54 -7.20
N ALA A 68 8.78 -6.03 -8.18
CA ALA A 68 9.33 -5.21 -9.26
C ALA A 68 9.88 -3.87 -8.75
N GLN A 69 9.24 -3.33 -7.71
CA GLN A 69 9.69 -2.13 -7.00
C GLN A 69 10.81 -2.41 -5.97
N GLU A 70 11.24 -3.67 -5.80
CA GLU A 70 12.26 -4.07 -4.81
C GLU A 70 11.99 -3.51 -3.39
N VAL A 71 10.71 -3.41 -3.00
CA VAL A 71 10.37 -2.68 -1.77
C VAL A 71 10.83 -3.43 -0.54
N LYS A 72 11.13 -2.66 0.50
CA LYS A 72 11.56 -3.17 1.78
C LYS A 72 10.45 -2.98 2.82
N TYR A 73 10.32 -3.93 3.74
CA TYR A 73 9.33 -3.88 4.81
C TYR A 73 9.89 -4.46 6.11
N HIS A 74 9.35 -4.03 7.24
CA HIS A 74 9.62 -4.72 8.50
C HIS A 74 8.83 -6.03 8.54
N PRO A 75 9.46 -7.16 8.92
CA PRO A 75 8.74 -8.42 9.10
C PRO A 75 7.63 -8.29 10.14
N GLY A 76 7.82 -7.44 11.17
CA GLY A 76 6.77 -7.11 12.15
C GLY A 76 5.57 -6.38 11.53
N CYS A 77 5.80 -5.44 10.61
CA CYS A 77 4.71 -4.75 9.91
C CYS A 77 3.94 -5.68 8.97
N LEU A 78 4.61 -6.63 8.32
CA LEU A 78 3.95 -7.63 7.49
C LEU A 78 3.02 -8.52 8.34
N VAL A 79 3.50 -8.99 9.49
CA VAL A 79 2.68 -9.78 10.43
C VAL A 79 1.51 -8.95 10.94
N ALA A 80 1.73 -7.67 11.29
CA ALA A 80 0.67 -6.77 11.70
C ALA A 80 -0.39 -6.57 10.61
N LEU A 81 0.01 -6.47 9.34
CA LEU A 81 -0.91 -6.39 8.21
C LEU A 81 -1.79 -7.66 8.11
N TYR A 82 -1.19 -8.84 8.21
CA TYR A 82 -1.93 -10.11 8.20
C TYR A 82 -2.89 -10.24 9.39
N ASN A 83 -2.47 -9.77 10.57
CA ASN A 83 -3.34 -9.76 11.74
C ASN A 83 -4.52 -8.80 11.57
N ARG A 84 -4.29 -7.63 10.97
CA ARG A 84 -5.37 -6.68 10.63
C ARG A 84 -6.34 -7.28 9.61
N GLU A 85 -5.85 -7.90 8.54
CA GLU A 85 -6.69 -8.61 7.56
C GLU A 85 -7.56 -9.67 8.25
N ARG A 86 -6.96 -10.51 9.09
CA ARG A 86 -7.69 -11.55 9.85
C ARG A 86 -8.75 -10.95 10.77
N ALA A 87 -8.43 -9.88 11.49
CA ALA A 87 -9.40 -9.20 12.35
C ALA A 87 -10.55 -8.61 11.54
N TYR A 88 -10.26 -7.97 10.42
CA TYR A 88 -11.26 -7.40 9.52
C TYR A 88 -12.19 -8.47 8.91
N LEU A 89 -11.63 -9.61 8.47
CA LEU A 89 -12.42 -10.73 7.96
C LEU A 89 -13.36 -11.29 9.03
N LYS A 90 -12.89 -11.43 10.29
CA LYS A 90 -13.73 -11.86 11.40
C LYS A 90 -14.90 -10.90 11.66
N VAL A 91 -14.64 -9.58 11.66
CA VAL A 91 -15.70 -8.57 11.84
C VAL A 91 -16.72 -8.66 10.71
N ARG A 92 -16.28 -8.72 9.44
CA ARG A 92 -17.18 -8.84 8.29
C ARG A 92 -18.01 -10.12 8.27
N GLU A 93 -17.45 -11.22 8.78
CA GLU A 93 -18.17 -12.49 8.87
C GLU A 93 -19.24 -12.44 9.97
N GLN A 94 -18.96 -11.76 11.08
CA GLN A 94 -19.92 -11.51 12.14
C GLN A 94 -21.07 -10.60 11.70
N GLU A 95 -20.79 -9.55 10.91
CA GLU A 95 -21.84 -8.69 10.32
C GLU A 95 -22.79 -9.50 9.42
N LYS A 96 -22.28 -10.45 8.63
CA LYS A 96 -23.10 -11.30 7.77
C LYS A 96 -23.98 -12.30 8.52
N THR A 97 -23.66 -12.59 9.78
CA THR A 97 -24.40 -13.59 10.59
C THR A 97 -25.48 -12.93 11.46
N GLN A 98 -25.58 -11.59 11.44
CA GLN A 98 -26.54 -10.83 12.26
C GLN A 98 -27.78 -10.36 11.49
N GLU A 99 -27.90 -10.70 10.20
CA GLU A 99 -29.09 -10.47 9.35
C GLU A 99 -29.97 -11.73 9.20
N HIS A 100 -30.21 -12.49 10.26
CA HIS A 100 -31.19 -13.59 10.24
C HIS A 100 -32.11 -13.57 11.46
#